data_AF-A0A971UBC6-F1
#
_entry.id   AF-A0A971UBC6-F1
#
_cell.length_a   1.000
_cell.length_b   1.000
_cell.length_c   1.000
_cell.angle_alpha   90.00
_cell.angle_beta   90.00
_cell.angle_gamma   90.00
#
_symmetry.space_group_name_H-M   'P 1'
#
loop_
_entity.id
_entity.type
_entity.pdbx_description
1 polymer ?
#
loop_
_entity_poly.entity_id
_entity_poly.type
_entity_poly.pdbx_seq_one_letter_code
_entity_poly.pdbx_strand_id
1 'polypeptide(L)'
;MKGKWKIAMAVTVIAALILVACGAMAVETEKKAKSPKQQAQQEKMKACNADAKTKGLKGDERRKFMSECLKGDSSAAPSATPAKETKANQQEKMNACNADAKAKGLKGDERKKFMSECLKASS
;
A
#
# COMPACT_ATOMS: atom_id res chain seq x y z
N MET A 1 29.61 -23.15 -38.63
CA MET A 1 28.34 -23.91 -38.74
C MET A 1 27.96 -24.75 -37.50
N LYS A 2 28.84 -24.95 -36.49
CA LYS A 2 28.52 -25.79 -35.31
C LYS A 2 27.74 -25.11 -34.16
N GLY A 3 27.58 -23.78 -34.17
CA GLY A 3 26.85 -23.05 -33.11
C GLY A 3 25.34 -22.90 -33.34
N LYS A 4 24.90 -22.89 -34.59
CA LYS A 4 23.49 -22.68 -34.97
C LYS A 4 22.61 -23.90 -34.64
N TRP A 5 23.19 -25.11 -34.66
CA TRP A 5 22.49 -26.36 -34.32
C TRP A 5 22.28 -26.56 -32.80
N LYS A 6 23.20 -26.06 -31.96
CA LYS A 6 23.05 -26.10 -30.49
C LYS A 6 21.99 -25.14 -29.98
N ILE A 7 21.84 -23.99 -30.63
CA ILE A 7 20.79 -23.01 -30.31
C ILE A 7 19.42 -23.52 -30.82
N ALA A 8 19.36 -24.15 -31.99
CA ALA A 8 18.12 -24.75 -32.51
C ALA A 8 17.62 -25.94 -31.65
N MET A 9 18.52 -26.80 -31.16
CA MET A 9 18.17 -27.93 -30.27
C MET A 9 17.76 -27.48 -28.85
N ALA A 10 18.37 -26.42 -28.32
CA ALA A 10 18.01 -25.90 -27.00
C ALA A 10 16.63 -25.22 -27.00
N VAL A 11 16.28 -24.51 -28.09
CA VAL A 11 14.99 -23.82 -28.22
C VAL A 11 13.84 -24.82 -28.43
N THR A 12 14.06 -25.95 -29.11
CA THR A 12 13.02 -26.97 -29.30
C THR A 12 12.74 -27.81 -28.05
N VAL A 13 13.76 -28.11 -27.22
CA VAL A 13 13.55 -28.79 -25.92
C VAL A 13 12.83 -27.88 -24.91
N ILE A 14 13.12 -26.58 -24.92
CA ILE A 14 12.45 -25.60 -24.04
C ILE A 14 11.00 -25.34 -24.51
N ALA A 15 10.72 -25.35 -25.82
CA ALA A 15 9.36 -25.21 -26.33
C ALA A 15 8.48 -26.46 -26.11
N ALA A 16 9.07 -27.67 -26.11
CA ALA A 16 8.33 -28.91 -25.86
C ALA A 16 8.01 -29.12 -24.37
N LEU A 17 8.83 -28.61 -23.45
CA LEU A 17 8.56 -28.62 -22.00
C LEU A 17 7.43 -27.67 -21.57
N ILE A 18 6.97 -26.79 -22.48
CA ILE A 18 5.87 -25.85 -22.21
C ILE A 18 4.52 -26.36 -22.77
N LEU A 19 4.52 -27.38 -23.63
CA LEU A 19 3.32 -27.89 -24.32
C LEU A 19 2.68 -29.17 -23.70
N VAL A 20 3.20 -29.69 -22.58
CA VAL A 20 2.64 -30.88 -21.87
C VAL A 20 2.16 -30.54 -20.44
N ALA A 21 1.61 -29.35 -20.25
CA ALA A 21 0.83 -29.02 -19.05
C ALA A 21 -0.48 -28.28 -19.37
N CYS A 22 -0.96 -28.35 -20.62
CA CYS A 22 -2.31 -27.93 -20.99
C CYS A 22 -3.29 -29.11 -20.83
N GLY A 23 -3.39 -29.60 -19.58
CA GLY A 23 -4.42 -30.53 -19.15
C GLY A 23 -5.20 -29.86 -18.02
N ALA A 24 -6.35 -29.28 -18.40
CA ALA A 24 -7.36 -28.66 -17.53
C ALA A 24 -6.90 -27.41 -16.74
N MET A 25 -7.26 -26.23 -17.23
CA MET A 25 -8.41 -25.49 -16.71
C MET A 25 -8.60 -24.25 -17.58
N ALA A 26 -9.80 -24.10 -18.12
CA ALA A 26 -10.33 -22.78 -18.38
C ALA A 26 -10.29 -22.01 -17.05
N VAL A 27 -9.44 -20.99 -16.95
CA VAL A 27 -9.63 -19.95 -15.94
C VAL A 27 -9.78 -18.66 -16.71
N GLU A 28 -11.04 -18.28 -16.80
CA GLU A 28 -11.51 -16.94 -17.09
C GLU A 28 -10.67 -15.90 -16.35
N THR A 29 -10.76 -14.69 -16.84
CA THR A 29 -10.32 -13.49 -16.19
C THR A 29 -11.02 -13.35 -14.83
N GLU A 30 -10.55 -14.04 -13.79
CA GLU A 30 -10.96 -13.82 -12.41
C GLU A 30 -10.38 -12.48 -11.97
N LYS A 31 -11.11 -11.41 -12.26
CA LYS A 31 -11.13 -10.24 -11.40
C LYS A 31 -11.36 -10.75 -9.99
N LYS A 32 -10.32 -10.78 -9.14
CA LYS A 32 -10.50 -10.85 -7.69
C LYS A 32 -11.58 -9.84 -7.33
N ALA A 33 -12.76 -10.33 -6.96
CA ALA A 33 -13.85 -9.49 -6.53
C ALA A 33 -13.36 -8.72 -5.31
N LYS A 34 -13.17 -7.41 -5.47
CA LYS A 34 -12.86 -6.52 -4.34
C LYS A 34 -13.99 -6.71 -3.33
N SER A 35 -13.62 -7.05 -2.11
CA SER A 35 -14.59 -7.17 -1.01
C SER A 35 -15.44 -5.89 -0.96
N PRO A 36 -16.72 -5.96 -0.57
CA PRO A 36 -17.59 -4.77 -0.46
C PRO A 36 -16.95 -3.64 0.36
N LYS A 37 -16.13 -3.97 1.37
CA LYS A 37 -15.37 -2.99 2.16
C LYS A 37 -14.28 -2.27 1.35
N GLN A 38 -13.62 -2.96 0.42
CA GLN A 38 -12.62 -2.38 -0.48
C GLN A 38 -13.26 -1.51 -1.57
N GLN A 39 -14.44 -1.91 -2.06
CA GLN A 39 -15.21 -1.09 -3.01
C GLN A 39 -15.69 0.21 -2.34
N ALA A 40 -16.26 0.13 -1.13
CA ALA A 40 -16.67 1.31 -0.37
C ALA A 40 -15.50 2.28 -0.11
N GLN A 41 -14.31 1.76 0.21
CA GLN A 41 -13.12 2.59 0.39
C GLN A 41 -12.66 3.26 -0.93
N GLN A 42 -12.73 2.56 -2.07
CA GLN A 42 -12.35 3.13 -3.36
C GLN A 42 -13.31 4.24 -3.81
N GLU A 43 -14.62 4.02 -3.69
CA GLU A 43 -15.63 5.03 -4.04
C GLU A 43 -15.49 6.27 -3.15
N LYS A 44 -15.26 6.07 -1.85
CA LYS A 44 -14.99 7.16 -0.90
C LYS A 44 -13.75 7.97 -1.27
N MET A 45 -12.66 7.30 -1.64
CA MET A 45 -11.43 7.98 -2.04
C MET A 45 -11.63 8.79 -3.33
N LYS A 46 -12.45 8.31 -4.27
CA LYS A 46 -12.81 9.06 -5.49
C LYS A 46 -13.64 10.30 -5.15
N ALA A 47 -14.67 10.16 -4.31
CA ALA A 47 -15.50 11.28 -3.87
C ALA A 47 -14.67 12.36 -3.17
N CYS A 48 -13.87 12.01 -2.15
CA CYS A 48 -12.98 12.98 -1.48
C CYS A 48 -12.00 13.66 -2.44
N ASN A 49 -11.50 12.97 -3.47
CA ASN A 49 -10.62 13.60 -4.46
C ASN A 49 -11.36 14.53 -5.41
N ALA A 50 -12.60 14.19 -5.79
CA ALA A 50 -13.46 15.06 -6.57
C ALA A 50 -13.74 16.35 -5.79
N ASP A 51 -14.23 16.24 -4.56
CA ASP A 51 -14.48 17.38 -3.67
C ASP A 51 -13.25 18.25 -3.44
N ALA A 52 -12.07 17.64 -3.25
CA ALA A 52 -10.82 18.40 -3.11
C ALA A 52 -10.51 19.23 -4.36
N LYS A 53 -10.82 18.69 -5.55
CA LYS A 53 -10.62 19.36 -6.83
C LYS A 53 -11.67 20.45 -7.05
N THR A 54 -12.94 20.22 -6.71
CA THR A 54 -14.00 21.23 -6.79
C THR A 54 -13.72 22.40 -5.86
N LYS A 55 -13.16 22.13 -4.68
CA LYS A 55 -12.73 23.14 -3.71
C LYS A 55 -11.37 23.77 -4.05
N GLY A 56 -10.71 23.36 -5.14
CA GLY A 56 -9.43 23.91 -5.56
C GLY A 56 -8.26 23.67 -4.60
N LEU A 57 -8.40 22.72 -3.66
CA LEU A 57 -7.42 22.49 -2.60
C LEU A 57 -6.15 21.89 -3.18
N LYS A 58 -5.00 22.47 -2.82
CA LYS A 58 -3.66 22.04 -3.24
C LYS A 58 -2.72 21.97 -2.05
N GLY A 59 -1.58 21.30 -2.23
CA GLY A 59 -0.56 21.20 -1.20
C GLY A 59 -1.08 20.61 0.11
N ASP A 60 -0.81 21.31 1.21
CA ASP A 60 -1.13 20.86 2.56
C ASP A 60 -2.64 20.86 2.85
N GLU A 61 -3.37 21.84 2.31
CA GLU A 61 -4.83 21.95 2.48
C GLU A 61 -5.57 20.74 1.91
N ARG A 62 -5.13 20.23 0.75
CA ARG A 62 -5.69 19.00 0.17
C ARG A 62 -5.43 17.78 1.05
N ARG A 63 -4.24 17.68 1.66
CA ARG A 63 -3.89 16.55 2.52
C ARG A 63 -4.72 16.53 3.79
N LYS A 64 -4.92 17.71 4.39
CA LYS A 64 -5.77 17.88 5.56
C LYS A 64 -7.22 17.54 5.24
N PHE A 65 -7.77 18.10 4.15
CA PHE A 65 -9.12 17.81 3.69
C PHE A 65 -9.34 16.33 3.36
N MET A 66 -8.39 15.68 2.68
CA MET A 66 -8.51 14.26 2.36
C MET A 66 -8.49 13.41 3.63
N SER A 67 -7.67 13.76 4.62
CA SER A 67 -7.64 13.06 5.91
C SER A 67 -8.96 13.20 6.69
N GLU A 68 -9.55 14.39 6.68
CA GLU A 68 -10.84 14.66 7.30
C GLU A 68 -11.98 13.95 6.55
N CYS A 69 -12.01 14.02 5.23
CA CYS A 69 -13.02 13.36 4.39
C CYS A 69 -12.98 11.82 4.53
N LEU A 70 -11.78 11.23 4.62
CA LEU A 70 -11.63 9.80 4.90
C LEU A 70 -12.03 9.44 6.35
N LYS A 71 -11.90 10.34 7.32
CA LYS A 71 -12.31 10.14 8.73
C LYS A 71 -13.80 10.39 9.00
N GLY A 72 -14.45 11.35 8.33
CA GLY A 72 -15.83 11.78 8.59
C GLY A 72 -16.86 10.68 8.34
N ASP A 73 -16.81 10.01 7.18
CA ASP A 73 -17.71 8.89 6.86
C ASP A 73 -17.27 7.54 7.48
N SER A 74 -16.28 7.53 8.38
CA SER A 74 -16.05 6.37 9.27
C SER A 74 -16.89 6.47 10.54
N SER A 75 -17.76 7.48 10.66
CA SER A 75 -18.70 7.66 11.77
C SER A 75 -20.14 7.52 11.28
N ALA A 76 -20.57 6.28 11.09
CA ALA A 76 -21.91 5.86 11.54
C ALA A 76 -21.74 5.19 12.91
N ALA A 77 -21.41 6.01 13.92
CA ALA A 77 -21.61 5.77 15.36
C ALA A 77 -21.08 7.00 16.12
N PRO A 78 -21.88 7.63 17.01
CA PRO A 78 -21.34 8.56 17.98
C PRO A 78 -20.59 7.75 19.02
N SER A 79 -19.33 8.08 19.28
CA SER A 79 -18.65 7.60 20.49
C SER A 79 -17.79 8.73 21.00
N ALA A 80 -18.42 9.56 21.82
CA ALA A 80 -17.77 10.23 22.91
C ALA A 80 -17.30 9.13 23.90
N THR A 81 -16.03 8.74 23.80
CA THR A 81 -15.12 8.33 24.89
C THR A 81 -13.77 7.90 24.30
N PRO A 82 -12.66 8.13 25.03
CA PRO A 82 -11.31 8.27 24.46
C PRO A 82 -10.63 6.92 24.28
N ALA A 83 -10.62 6.39 23.05
CA ALA A 83 -9.76 5.26 22.68
C ALA A 83 -9.26 5.34 21.23
N LYS A 84 -9.40 6.51 20.59
CA LYS A 84 -8.96 6.76 19.21
C LYS A 84 -7.81 7.76 19.13
N GLU A 85 -7.02 7.84 20.20
CA GLU A 85 -5.76 8.58 20.23
C GLU A 85 -4.62 7.76 19.60
N THR A 86 -4.73 6.43 19.54
CA THR A 86 -3.59 5.57 19.18
C THR A 86 -3.27 5.55 17.68
N LYS A 87 -4.25 5.63 16.77
CA LYS A 87 -3.97 5.48 15.31
C LYS A 87 -3.52 6.74 14.59
N ALA A 88 -4.03 7.92 14.98
CA ALA A 88 -3.48 9.18 14.46
C ALA A 88 -2.05 9.37 14.98
N ASN A 89 -1.86 9.07 16.27
CA ASN A 89 -0.58 9.16 16.96
C ASN A 89 0.45 8.16 16.43
N GLN A 90 0.08 6.94 15.99
CA GLN A 90 1.05 5.99 15.41
C GLN A 90 1.71 6.54 14.14
N GLN A 91 0.92 7.13 13.23
CA GLN A 91 1.45 7.69 11.98
C GLN A 91 2.39 8.88 12.27
N GLU A 92 2.01 9.75 13.20
CA GLU A 92 2.81 10.91 13.62
C GLU A 92 4.07 10.47 14.38
N LYS A 93 3.98 9.49 15.29
CA LYS A 93 5.11 8.85 15.98
C LYS A 93 6.08 8.20 15.01
N MET A 94 5.57 7.48 14.01
CA MET A 94 6.41 6.89 12.97
C MET A 94 7.16 7.98 12.21
N ASN A 95 6.51 9.09 11.87
CA ASN A 95 7.16 10.21 11.18
C ASN A 95 8.22 10.90 12.05
N ALA A 96 7.93 11.13 13.34
CA ALA A 96 8.87 11.68 14.31
C ALA A 96 10.10 10.78 14.47
N CYS A 97 9.91 9.48 14.78
CA CYS A 97 11.01 8.51 14.85
C CYS A 97 11.84 8.44 13.56
N ASN A 98 11.22 8.64 12.39
CA ASN A 98 11.95 8.70 11.13
C ASN A 98 12.73 10.00 10.93
N ALA A 99 12.21 11.13 11.41
CA ALA A 99 12.91 12.41 11.41
C ALA A 99 14.13 12.36 12.36
N ASP A 100 13.96 11.86 13.58
CA ASP A 100 15.03 11.66 14.55
C ASP A 100 16.12 10.71 14.02
N ALA A 101 15.72 9.59 13.40
CA ALA A 101 16.69 8.68 12.79
C ALA A 101 17.53 9.35 11.70
N LYS A 102 16.91 10.22 10.90
CA LYS A 102 17.61 11.00 9.85
C LYS A 102 18.50 12.09 10.45
N ALA A 103 18.03 12.81 11.47
CA ALA A 103 18.81 13.82 12.17
C ALA A 103 20.07 13.21 12.83
N LYS A 104 19.95 11.98 13.33
CA LYS A 104 21.06 11.18 13.86
C LYS A 104 21.90 10.47 12.79
N GLY A 105 21.57 10.62 11.51
CA GLY A 105 22.31 10.02 10.39
C GLY A 105 22.23 8.48 10.33
N LEU A 106 21.32 7.85 11.08
CA LEU A 106 21.24 6.40 11.23
C LEU A 106 20.80 5.74 9.93
N LYS A 107 21.54 4.72 9.51
CA LYS A 107 21.25 3.90 8.32
C LYS A 107 21.34 2.41 8.65
N GLY A 108 20.84 1.56 7.76
CA GLY A 108 20.92 0.11 7.92
C GLY A 108 20.29 -0.40 9.22
N ASP A 109 20.99 -1.29 9.90
CA ASP A 109 20.51 -1.93 11.14
C ASP A 109 20.39 -0.96 12.32
N GLU A 110 21.23 0.07 12.39
CA GLU A 110 21.16 1.09 13.45
C GLU A 110 19.83 1.85 13.43
N ARG A 111 19.34 2.19 12.24
CA ARG A 111 18.03 2.84 12.08
C ARG A 111 16.88 1.93 12.50
N LYS A 112 16.93 0.64 12.16
CA LYS A 112 15.86 -0.31 12.54
C LYS A 112 15.79 -0.49 14.05
N LYS A 113 16.95 -0.59 14.70
CA LYS A 113 17.05 -0.71 16.16
C LYS A 113 16.52 0.56 16.83
N PHE A 114 16.95 1.73 16.36
CA PHE A 114 16.44 3.01 16.83
C PHE A 114 14.93 3.18 16.61
N MET A 115 14.40 2.82 15.44
CA MET A 115 12.97 2.96 15.15
C MET A 115 12.12 2.03 16.03
N SER A 116 12.63 0.83 16.33
CA SER A 116 11.96 -0.10 17.23
C SER A 116 11.97 0.37 18.68
N GLU A 117 13.06 0.98 19.14
CA GLU A 117 13.14 1.58 20.48
C GLU A 117 12.28 2.84 20.60
N CYS A 118 12.32 3.72 19.59
CA CYS A 118 11.54 4.95 19.54
C CYS A 118 10.02 4.68 19.54
N LEU A 119 9.58 3.66 18.79
CA LEU A 119 8.18 3.23 18.79
C LEU A 119 7.79 2.55 20.11
N LYS A 120 8.68 1.77 20.75
CA LYS A 120 8.42 1.15 22.06
C LYS A 120 8.37 2.16 23.20
N ALA A 121 9.25 3.16 23.21
CA ALA A 121 9.26 4.22 24.22
C ALA A 121 8.00 5.11 24.17
N SER A 122 7.31 5.09 23.04
CA SER A 122 6.10 5.87 22.79
C SER A 122 4.83 5.00 22.73
N SER A 123 4.92 3.70 23.05
CA SER A 123 3.78 2.77 23.07
C SER A 123 3.04 2.82 24.40
#